data_AF-A0A3Q3CP25-F1
#
_entry.id   AF-A0A3Q3CP25-F1
#
_cell.length_a   1.000
_cell.length_b   1.000
_cell.length_c   1.000
_cell.angle_alpha   90.00
_cell.angle_beta   90.00
_cell.angle_gamma   90.00
#
_symmetry.space_group_name_H-M   'P 1'
#
loop_
_entity.id
_entity.type
_entity.pdbx_description
1 polymer ?
#
loop_
_entity_poly.entity_id
_entity_poly.type
_entity_poly.pdbx_seq_one_letter_code
_entity_poly.pdbx_strand_id
1 'polypeptide(L)' 'MDASNSTPHGLKSLLESLSRAALLAQPDDIPRFLCAHVENMIKFSDDQHKARTICDTSSLQT' A
#
# COMPACT_ATOMS: atom_id res chain seq x y z
N MET A 1 25.18 17.36 -4.83
CA MET A 1 23.78 17.28 -5.26
C MET A 1 23.01 16.73 -4.07
N ASP A 2 22.40 17.62 -3.30
CA ASP A 2 21.70 17.30 -2.06
C ASP A 2 20.45 16.47 -2.36
N ALA A 3 20.51 15.16 -2.10
CA ALA A 3 19.33 14.28 -2.08
C ALA A 3 18.36 14.61 -0.92
N SER A 4 18.64 15.69 -0.17
CA SER A 4 18.04 16.07 1.10
C SER A 4 16.61 16.62 1.00
N ASN A 5 16.09 16.85 -0.21
CA ASN A 5 14.77 17.47 -0.42
C ASN A 5 13.87 16.77 -1.46
N SER A 6 14.29 15.64 -2.03
CA SER A 6 13.48 14.95 -3.02
C SER A 6 12.41 14.09 -2.34
N THR A 7 11.16 14.54 -2.43
CA THR A 7 10.00 13.76 -1.99
C THR A 7 10.05 12.36 -2.61
N PRO A 8 9.93 11.28 -1.81
CA PRO A 8 10.01 9.92 -2.33
C PRO A 8 8.94 9.68 -3.38
N HIS A 9 9.33 8.97 -4.44
CA HIS A 9 8.43 8.66 -5.54
C HIS A 9 7.22 7.88 -5.01
N GLY A 10 6.01 8.32 -5.39
CA GLY A 10 4.76 7.71 -4.94
C GLY A 10 4.18 8.25 -3.63
N LEU A 11 4.91 9.08 -2.86
CA LEU A 11 4.36 9.66 -1.63
C LEU A 11 3.12 10.52 -1.87
N LYS A 12 3.13 11.34 -2.93
CA LYS A 12 1.98 12.17 -3.30
C LYS A 12 0.75 11.30 -3.58
N SER A 13 0.90 10.29 -4.43
CA SER A 13 -0.19 9.37 -4.78
C SER A 13 -0.71 8.59 -3.58
N LEU A 14 0.18 8.17 -2.66
CA LEU A 14 -0.21 7.56 -1.39
C LEU A 14 -1.06 8.51 -0.55
N LEU A 15 -0.62 9.76 -0.40
CA LEU A 15 -1.33 10.78 0.38
C LEU A 15 -2.70 11.10 -0.23
N GLU A 16 -2.80 11.19 -1.56
CA GLU A 16 -4.07 11.38 -2.26
C GLU A 16 -5.02 10.20 -2.05
N SER A 17 -4.51 8.96 -2.09
CA SER A 17 -5.29 7.75 -1.81
C SER A 17 -5.84 7.75 -0.38
N LEU A 18 -4.99 8.02 0.59
CA LEU A 18 -5.35 8.09 2.01
C LEU A 18 -6.39 9.18 2.27
N SER A 19 -6.20 10.36 1.68
CA SER A 19 -7.12 11.48 1.81
C SER A 19 -8.49 11.14 1.23
N ARG A 20 -8.54 10.50 0.06
CA ARG A 20 -9.80 10.05 -0.56
C ARG A 20 -10.50 8.99 0.29
N ALA A 21 -9.76 8.03 0.84
CA ALA A 21 -10.31 7.00 1.71
C ALA A 21 -10.93 7.60 2.99
N ALA A 22 -10.26 8.57 3.61
CA ALA A 22 -10.77 9.27 4.78
C ALA A 22 -12.03 10.10 4.47
N LEU A 23 -12.06 10.80 3.33
CA LEU A 23 -13.23 11.55 2.88
C LEU A 23 -14.45 10.66 2.62
N LEU A 24 -14.23 9.46 2.07
CA LEU A 24 -15.29 8.49 1.80
C LEU A 24 -15.82 7.81 3.06
N ALA A 25 -14.94 7.45 3.99
CA ALA A 25 -15.32 6.72 5.20
C ALA A 25 -15.83 7.64 6.32
N GLN A 26 -15.49 8.94 6.29
CA GLN A 26 -15.76 9.92 7.34
C GLN A 26 -15.53 9.37 8.76
N PRO A 27 -14.31 8.88 9.06
CA PRO A 27 -14.05 8.25 10.34
C PRO A 27 -14.02 9.30 11.46
N ASP A 28 -14.60 8.94 12.61
CA ASP A 28 -14.50 9.72 13.85
C ASP A 28 -13.05 9.82 14.35
N ASP A 29 -12.27 8.74 14.12
CA ASP A 29 -10.85 8.66 14.44
C ASP A 29 -9.99 8.50 13.18
N ILE A 30 -9.60 9.63 12.59
CA ILE A 30 -8.77 9.69 11.38
C ILE A 30 -7.43 8.94 11.55
N PRO A 31 -6.65 9.12 12.64
CA PRO A 31 -5.36 8.45 12.79
C PRO A 31 -5.49 6.92 12.78
N ARG A 32 -6.45 6.36 13.53
CA ARG A 32 -6.69 4.91 13.57
C ARG A 32 -7.14 4.38 12.22
N PHE A 33 -8.02 5.09 11.51
CA PHE A 33 -8.46 4.70 10.18
C PHE A 33 -7.30 4.65 9.18
N LEU A 34 -6.44 5.67 9.17
CA LEU A 34 -5.29 5.71 8.27
C LEU A 34 -4.29 4.58 8.56
N CYS A 35 -4.01 4.29 9.84
CA CYS A 35 -3.18 3.13 10.22
C CYS A 35 -3.76 1.82 9.69
N ALA A 36 -5.04 1.56 9.92
CA ALA A 36 -5.69 0.35 9.44
C ALA A 36 -5.68 0.25 7.90
N HIS A 37 -5.88 1.37 7.20
CA HIS A 37 -5.86 1.42 5.75
C HIS A 37 -4.49 1.09 5.16
N VAL A 38 -3.42 1.70 5.70
CA VAL A 38 -2.04 1.43 5.27
C VAL A 38 -1.65 -0.02 5.61
N GLU A 39 -2.02 -0.53 6.79
CA GLU A 39 -1.75 -1.92 7.15
C GLU A 39 -2.40 -2.90 6.17
N ASN A 40 -3.64 -2.61 5.75
CA ASN A 40 -4.35 -3.43 4.77
C ASN A 40 -3.69 -3.36 3.37
N MET A 41 -3.17 -2.20 2.97
CA MET A 41 -2.38 -2.07 1.73
C MET A 41 -1.10 -2.90 1.76
N ILE A 42 -0.41 -2.93 2.90
CA ILE A 42 0.83 -3.72 3.07
C ILE A 42 0.51 -5.22 3.00
N LYS A 43 -0.53 -5.68 3.71
CA LYS A 43 -0.99 -7.08 3.69
C LYS A 43 -1.37 -7.52 2.28
N PHE A 44 -2.14 -6.70 1.57
CA PHE A 44 -2.49 -6.98 0.17
C PHE A 44 -1.26 -7.08 -0.74
N SER A 45 -0.23 -6.26 -0.49
CA SER A 45 1.03 -6.31 -1.25
C SER A 45 1.85 -7.58 -0.97
N ASP A 46 1.81 -8.09 0.27
CA ASP A 46 2.42 -9.36 0.67
C ASP A 46 1.67 -10.55 0.06
N ASP A 47 0.34 -10.56 0.15
CA ASP A 47 -0.50 -11.59 -0.46
C ASP A 47 -0.34 -11.65 -1.98
N GLN A 48 -0.20 -10.51 -2.66
CA GLN A 48 0.09 -10.46 -4.10
C GLN A 48 1.49 -10.97 -4.43
N HIS A 49 2.50 -10.64 -3.62
CA HIS A 49 3.86 -11.20 -3.79
C HIS A 49 3.85 -12.71 -3.61
N LYS A 50 3.18 -13.19 -2.56
CA LYS A 50 3.04 -14.61 -2.25
C LYS A 50 2.28 -15.34 -3.35
N ALA A 51 1.14 -14.81 -3.81
CA ALA A 51 0.35 -15.37 -4.91
C ALA A 51 1.17 -15.50 -6.20
N ARG A 52 2.00 -14.50 -6.50
CA ARG A 52 2.90 -14.54 -7.68
C ARG A 52 3.97 -15.64 -7.57
N THR A 53 4.46 -15.93 -6.37
CA THR A 53 5.43 -17.03 -6.16
C THR A 53 4.81 -18.41 -6.35
N ILE A 54 3.54 -18.63 -5.96
CA ILE A 54 2.88 -19.94 -6.12
C ILE A 54 2.64 -20.27 -7.60
N CYS A 55 2.32 -19.27 -8.40
CA CYS A 55 2.15 -19.41 -9.85
C CYS A 55 3.45 -19.83 -10.55
N ASP A 56 4.61 -19.36 -10.07
CA ASP A 56 5.91 -19.69 -10.66
C ASP A 56 6.35 -21.13 -10.33
N THR A 57 6.07 -21.61 -9.10
CA THR A 57 6.35 -23.01 -8.72
C THR A 57 5.44 -24.05 -9.38
N SER A 58 4.32 -23.64 -9.96
CA SER A 58 3.41 -24.56 -10.68
C SER A 58 3.88 -24.88 -12.11
N SER A 59 4.90 -24.18 -12.63
CA SER A 59 5.48 -24.43 -13.96
C SER A 59 6.68 -25.40 -13.95
N LEU A 60 7.10 -25.92 -12.79
CA LEU A 60 8.24 -26.85 -12.66
C LEU A 60 7.83 -28.27 -12.25
N GLN A 61 6.66 -28.73 -12.67
CA GLN A 61 6.34 -30.15 -12.80
C GLN A 61 5.60 -30.39 -14.12
N THR A 62 6.35 -30.56 -15.21
CA THR A 62 5.92 -31.36 -16.35
C THR A 62 7.15 -32.04 -16.92
#